data_AF-A0A4R7WR57-F1
#
_entry.id   AF-A0A4R7WR57-F1
#
_cell.length_a   1.000
_cell.length_b   1.000
_cell.length_c   1.000
_cell.angle_alpha   90.00
_cell.angle_beta   90.00
_cell.angle_gamma   90.00
#
_symmetry.space_group_name_H-M   'P 1'
#
loop_
_entity.id
_entity.type
_entity.pdbx_description
1 polymer ?
#
loop_
_entity_poly.entity_id
_entity_poly.type
_entity_poly.pdbx_seq_one_letter_code
_entity_poly.pdbx_strand_id
1 'polypeptide(L)'
;MRDEHGKALKPALQVKALQAGWLKAVEGLPDGLKPVRVFYDSTGNTEGEIALTGALHGLNTDGHGLDISHVEEGYDIGRRLGNTGVSSPMVQINLATFASYLEGGVSAVVYNGVDDSVSVQMVRPPSEDAKTKNAKLRGADPFAYGMP
;
A
#
# COMPACT_ATOMS: atom_id res chain seq x y z
N MET A 1 5.26 13.92 8.00
CA MET A 1 4.81 14.98 7.05
C MET A 1 4.85 16.38 7.65
N ARG A 2 5.56 16.57 8.77
CA ARG A 2 5.73 17.84 9.48
C ARG A 2 7.22 18.17 9.57
N ASP A 3 7.56 19.44 9.76
CA ASP A 3 8.93 19.88 10.04
C ASP A 3 9.30 19.68 11.53
N GLU A 4 10.52 20.06 11.89
CA GLU A 4 11.06 19.96 13.26
C GLU A 4 10.27 20.77 14.30
N HIS A 5 9.44 21.72 13.86
CA HIS A 5 8.59 22.54 14.70
C HIS A 5 7.14 22.03 14.73
N GLY A 6 6.87 20.85 14.13
CA GLY A 6 5.55 20.25 14.06
C GLY A 6 4.62 20.93 13.07
N LYS A 7 5.08 21.84 12.20
CA LYS A 7 4.25 22.46 11.16
C LYS A 7 4.19 21.55 9.94
N ALA A 8 3.04 21.48 9.28
CA ALA A 8 2.89 20.71 8.05
C ALA A 8 3.91 21.17 6.99
N LEU A 9 4.60 20.21 6.37
CA LEU A 9 5.52 20.50 5.27
C LEU A 9 4.75 21.12 4.10
N LYS A 10 5.43 21.96 3.29
CA LYS A 10 4.86 22.44 2.03
C LYS A 10 4.58 21.26 1.08
N PRO A 11 3.60 21.35 0.17
CA PRO A 11 3.21 20.23 -0.71
C PRO A 11 4.38 19.57 -1.45
N ALA A 12 5.28 20.35 -2.04
CA ALA A 12 6.45 19.80 -2.73
C ALA A 12 7.42 19.03 -1.80
N LEU A 13 7.52 19.44 -0.53
CA LEU A 13 8.34 18.75 0.47
C LEU A 13 7.64 17.49 0.99
N GLN A 14 6.30 17.51 1.10
CA GLN A 14 5.51 16.32 1.39
C GLN A 14 5.70 15.24 0.32
N VAL A 15 5.61 15.62 -0.96
CA VAL A 15 5.89 14.72 -2.09
C VAL A 15 7.29 14.11 -1.97
N LYS A 16 8.34 14.92 -1.76
CA LYS A 16 9.71 14.41 -1.60
C LYS A 16 9.88 13.48 -0.40
N ALA A 17 9.26 13.81 0.73
CA ALA A 17 9.30 12.98 1.93
C ALA A 17 8.65 11.61 1.67
N LEU A 18 7.50 11.60 0.97
CA LEU A 18 6.81 10.37 0.61
C LEU A 18 7.58 9.56 -0.44
N GLN A 19 8.22 10.21 -1.42
CA GLN A 19 9.13 9.53 -2.35
C GLN A 19 10.27 8.82 -1.61
N ALA A 20 10.91 9.50 -0.66
CA ALA A 20 11.97 8.90 0.15
C ALA A 20 11.46 7.72 1.00
N GLY A 21 10.29 7.87 1.63
CA GLY A 21 9.65 6.80 2.40
C GLY A 21 9.28 5.60 1.53
N TRP A 22 8.76 5.84 0.33
CA TRP A 22 8.43 4.82 -0.65
C TRP A 22 9.67 4.05 -1.11
N LEU A 23 10.73 4.76 -1.54
CA LEU A 23 11.98 4.16 -1.97
C LEU A 23 12.60 3.30 -0.87
N LYS A 24 12.64 3.82 0.37
CA LYS A 24 13.12 3.05 1.52
C LYS A 24 12.32 1.77 1.76
N ALA A 25 11.01 1.81 1.56
CA ALA A 25 10.15 0.63 1.67
C ALA A 25 10.40 -0.37 0.53
N VAL A 26 10.66 0.11 -0.69
CA VAL A 26 11.04 -0.73 -1.85
C VAL A 26 12.43 -1.35 -1.65
N GLU A 27 13.41 -0.60 -1.16
CA GLU A 27 14.76 -1.10 -0.84
C GLU A 27 14.76 -2.19 0.23
N GLY A 28 13.73 -2.22 1.09
CA GLY A 28 13.53 -3.27 2.08
C GLY A 28 12.98 -4.59 1.51
N LEU A 29 12.62 -4.64 0.23
CA LEU A 29 12.17 -5.86 -0.44
C LEU A 29 13.37 -6.72 -0.87
N PRO A 30 13.20 -8.05 -0.94
CA PRO A 30 14.15 -8.91 -1.63
C PRO A 30 14.36 -8.48 -3.09
N ASP A 31 15.56 -8.75 -3.60
CA ASP A 31 15.94 -8.41 -4.97
C ASP A 31 14.91 -8.90 -6.00
N GLY A 32 14.59 -8.02 -6.95
CA GLY A 32 13.65 -8.29 -8.02
C GLY A 32 12.17 -8.14 -7.67
N LEU A 33 11.80 -7.96 -6.39
CA LEU A 33 10.44 -7.64 -6.01
C LEU A 33 10.17 -6.13 -6.07
N LYS A 34 9.07 -5.77 -6.73
CA LYS A 34 8.56 -4.39 -6.79
C LYS A 34 7.06 -4.39 -6.50
N PRO A 35 6.53 -3.31 -5.90
CA PRO A 35 5.10 -3.16 -5.75
C PRO A 35 4.44 -3.02 -7.13
N VAL A 36 3.33 -3.74 -7.32
CA VAL A 36 2.51 -3.70 -8.56
C VAL A 36 1.17 -3.02 -8.35
N ARG A 37 0.84 -2.70 -7.08
CA ARG A 37 -0.38 -2.02 -6.68
C ARG A 37 -0.21 -1.33 -5.34
N VAL A 38 -1.05 -0.34 -5.05
CA VAL A 38 -1.10 0.38 -3.79
C VAL A 38 -2.54 0.53 -3.28
N PHE A 39 -2.74 0.22 -2.01
CA PHE A 39 -3.95 0.47 -1.26
C PHE A 39 -3.76 1.71 -0.39
N TYR A 40 -4.72 2.62 -0.43
CA TYR A 40 -4.70 3.87 0.34
C TYR A 40 -6.14 4.31 0.65
N ASP A 41 -6.30 5.27 1.56
CA ASP A 41 -7.59 5.82 1.92
C ASP A 41 -7.58 7.35 1.81
N SER A 42 -8.35 7.89 0.87
CA SER A 42 -8.50 9.35 0.69
C SER A 42 -9.55 9.98 1.61
N THR A 43 -10.27 9.19 2.42
CA THR A 43 -11.36 9.67 3.28
C THR A 43 -10.85 10.75 4.23
N GLY A 44 -11.31 11.99 4.02
CA GLY A 44 -10.89 13.15 4.82
C GLY A 44 -9.41 13.52 4.68
N ASN A 45 -8.70 13.00 3.67
CA ASN A 45 -7.26 13.13 3.50
C ASN A 45 -6.86 13.46 2.04
N THR A 46 -7.50 14.47 1.46
CA THR A 46 -7.19 14.92 0.09
C THR A 46 -5.73 15.35 -0.08
N GLU A 47 -5.12 15.97 0.93
CA GLU A 47 -3.71 16.36 0.88
C GLU A 47 -2.78 15.14 0.78
N GLY A 48 -3.06 14.09 1.55
CA GLY A 48 -2.32 12.83 1.49
C GLY A 48 -2.45 12.15 0.12
N GLU A 49 -3.65 12.14 -0.46
CA GLU A 49 -3.87 11.64 -1.83
C GLU A 49 -3.03 12.42 -2.85
N ILE A 50 -3.06 13.76 -2.81
CA ILE A 50 -2.26 14.61 -3.71
C ILE A 50 -0.76 14.32 -3.55
N ALA A 51 -0.29 14.21 -2.31
CA ALA A 51 1.12 13.89 -2.04
C ALA A 51 1.51 12.51 -2.58
N LEU A 52 0.63 11.50 -2.42
CA LEU A 52 0.85 10.15 -2.95
C LEU A 52 0.88 10.13 -4.47
N THR A 53 -0.08 10.78 -5.14
CA THR A 53 -0.09 10.93 -6.60
C THR A 53 1.20 11.57 -7.09
N GLY A 54 1.59 12.70 -6.50
CA GLY A 54 2.81 13.42 -6.89
C GLY A 54 4.08 12.59 -6.65
N ALA A 55 4.12 11.84 -5.55
CA ALA A 55 5.26 11.01 -5.22
C ALA A 55 5.44 9.87 -6.22
N LEU A 56 4.38 9.09 -6.46
CA LEU A 56 4.41 7.94 -7.37
C LEU A 56 4.57 8.36 -8.82
N HIS A 57 3.89 9.41 -9.26
CA HIS A 57 4.08 9.98 -10.60
C HIS A 57 5.54 10.43 -10.81
N GLY A 58 6.13 11.13 -9.84
CA GLY A 58 7.52 11.57 -9.92
C GLY A 58 8.55 10.43 -9.86
N LEU A 59 8.17 9.25 -9.35
CA LEU A 59 9.00 8.04 -9.38
C LEU A 59 8.80 7.22 -10.67
N ASN A 60 7.66 7.39 -11.34
CA ASN A 60 7.33 6.71 -12.59
C ASN A 60 8.01 7.37 -13.80
N THR A 61 9.35 7.29 -13.84
CA THR A 61 10.17 7.96 -14.87
C THR A 61 10.52 7.09 -16.07
N ASP A 62 10.39 5.77 -15.94
CA ASP A 62 10.68 4.77 -16.96
C ASP A 62 9.43 3.99 -17.41
N GLY A 63 8.24 4.38 -16.93
CA GLY A 63 6.98 3.70 -17.23
C GLY A 63 6.73 2.42 -16.42
N HIS A 64 7.60 2.11 -15.45
CA HIS A 64 7.49 0.93 -14.57
C HIS A 64 7.09 1.27 -13.12
N GLY A 65 6.79 2.54 -12.83
CA GLY A 65 6.23 2.97 -11.55
C GLY A 65 4.71 2.75 -11.46
N LEU A 66 4.12 3.04 -10.30
CA LEU A 66 2.67 2.94 -10.09
C LEU A 66 1.94 4.24 -10.46
N ASP A 67 0.82 4.11 -11.15
CA ASP A 67 -0.17 5.13 -11.42
C ASP A 67 -1.44 4.85 -10.60
N ILE A 68 -1.67 5.65 -9.55
CA ILE A 68 -2.84 5.43 -8.69
C ILE A 68 -4.18 5.76 -9.37
N SER A 69 -4.16 6.39 -10.54
CA SER A 69 -5.35 6.58 -11.37
C SER A 69 -5.69 5.35 -12.22
N HIS A 70 -4.74 4.42 -12.39
CA HIS A 70 -4.96 3.16 -13.06
C HIS A 70 -5.70 2.17 -12.14
N VAL A 71 -6.79 1.57 -12.64
CA VAL A 71 -7.72 0.76 -11.82
C VAL A 71 -7.08 -0.49 -11.20
N GLU A 72 -6.03 -1.01 -11.83
CA GLU A 72 -5.27 -2.19 -11.38
C GLU A 72 -4.06 -1.86 -10.49
N GLU A 73 -3.72 -0.57 -10.37
CA GLU A 73 -2.54 -0.13 -9.61
C GLU A 73 -2.93 0.71 -8.38
N GLY A 74 -3.99 1.51 -8.47
CA GLY A 74 -4.50 2.35 -7.39
C GLY A 74 -5.83 1.88 -6.79
N TYR A 75 -5.81 1.55 -5.50
CA TYR A 75 -6.99 1.11 -4.76
C TYR A 75 -7.29 2.08 -3.61
N ASP A 76 -8.00 3.17 -3.95
CA ASP A 76 -8.59 4.07 -2.97
C ASP A 76 -9.77 3.40 -2.26
N ILE A 77 -9.53 2.89 -1.06
CA ILE A 77 -10.57 2.22 -0.28
C ILE A 77 -11.61 3.20 0.26
N GLY A 78 -11.27 4.48 0.44
CA GLY A 78 -12.21 5.51 0.88
C GLY A 78 -13.29 5.76 -0.16
N ARG A 79 -12.90 5.77 -1.45
CA ARG A 79 -13.86 5.85 -2.57
C ARG A 79 -14.61 4.55 -2.83
N ARG A 80 -13.98 3.40 -2.62
CA ARG A 80 -14.56 2.08 -2.95
C ARG A 80 -15.45 1.51 -1.83
N LEU A 81 -15.10 1.73 -0.57
CA LEU A 81 -15.76 1.16 0.60
C LEU A 81 -16.39 2.21 1.53
N GLY A 82 -16.04 3.49 1.36
CA GLY A 82 -16.46 4.57 2.23
C GLY A 82 -15.56 4.72 3.46
N ASN A 83 -16.04 5.50 4.43
CA ASN A 83 -15.28 5.80 5.64
C ASN A 83 -15.19 4.56 6.57
N THR A 84 -14.01 3.94 6.62
CA THR A 84 -13.71 2.80 7.50
C THR A 84 -13.11 3.23 8.85
N GLY A 85 -12.97 4.53 9.08
CA GLY A 85 -12.51 5.13 10.33
C GLY A 85 -11.12 4.64 10.75
N VAL A 86 -10.95 4.43 12.05
CA VAL A 86 -9.69 3.95 12.65
C VAL A 86 -9.27 2.55 12.15
N SER A 87 -10.20 1.80 11.56
CA SER A 87 -9.93 0.47 10.99
C SER A 87 -9.31 0.52 9.60
N SER A 88 -9.24 1.71 8.97
CA SER A 88 -8.76 1.87 7.59
C SER A 88 -7.41 1.19 7.32
N PRO A 89 -6.35 1.38 8.13
CA PRO A 89 -5.08 0.68 7.88
C PRO A 89 -5.21 -0.84 7.87
N MET A 90 -6.03 -1.41 8.76
CA MET A 90 -6.26 -2.86 8.83
C MET A 90 -7.02 -3.37 7.60
N VAL A 91 -8.02 -2.61 7.12
CA VAL A 91 -8.75 -2.95 5.90
C VAL A 91 -7.80 -2.97 4.70
N GLN A 92 -6.95 -1.96 4.56
CA GLN A 92 -5.97 -1.90 3.48
C GLN A 92 -4.96 -3.06 3.54
N ILE A 93 -4.41 -3.38 4.72
CA ILE A 93 -3.48 -4.50 4.91
C ILE A 93 -4.14 -5.84 4.56
N ASN A 94 -5.39 -6.04 4.97
CA ASN A 94 -6.13 -7.25 4.62
C ASN A 94 -6.29 -7.36 3.10
N LEU A 95 -6.80 -6.32 2.43
CA LEU A 95 -6.98 -6.32 0.97
C LEU A 95 -5.65 -6.52 0.23
N ALA A 96 -4.57 -5.88 0.68
CA ALA A 96 -3.23 -6.09 0.15
C ALA A 96 -2.75 -7.54 0.33
N THR A 97 -3.09 -8.17 1.45
CA THR A 97 -2.78 -9.59 1.72
C THR A 97 -3.55 -10.51 0.77
N PHE A 98 -4.85 -10.25 0.57
CA PHE A 98 -5.68 -10.98 -0.39
C PHE A 98 -5.12 -10.88 -1.81
N ALA A 99 -4.91 -9.66 -2.30
CA ALA A 99 -4.43 -9.40 -3.66
C ALA A 99 -3.05 -10.02 -3.87
N SER A 100 -2.11 -9.85 -2.93
CA SER A 100 -0.77 -10.46 -3.05
C SER A 100 -0.86 -11.99 -3.04
N TYR A 101 -1.71 -12.58 -2.20
CA TYR A 101 -1.85 -14.04 -2.16
C TYR A 101 -2.42 -14.61 -3.47
N LEU A 102 -3.54 -14.04 -3.94
CA LEU A 102 -4.32 -14.56 -5.06
C LEU A 102 -3.71 -14.22 -6.41
N GLU A 103 -3.28 -12.98 -6.60
CA GLU A 103 -2.80 -12.46 -7.89
C GLU A 103 -1.27 -12.39 -7.97
N GLY A 104 -0.57 -12.65 -6.86
CA GLY A 104 0.86 -12.44 -6.77
C GLY A 104 1.22 -10.95 -6.75
N GLY A 105 2.52 -10.66 -6.88
CA GLY A 105 3.06 -9.31 -6.82
C GLY A 105 3.03 -8.70 -5.41
N VAL A 106 3.88 -7.70 -5.19
CA VAL A 106 3.90 -6.97 -3.91
C VAL A 106 2.80 -5.91 -3.92
N SER A 107 2.04 -5.81 -2.85
CA SER A 107 1.05 -4.76 -2.64
C SER A 107 1.59 -3.74 -1.63
N ALA A 108 1.61 -2.47 -1.99
CA ALA A 108 1.91 -1.39 -1.06
C ALA A 108 0.65 -0.98 -0.31
N VAL A 109 0.82 -0.52 0.92
CA VAL A 109 -0.23 0.09 1.74
C VAL A 109 0.27 1.43 2.24
N VAL A 110 -0.52 2.49 2.05
CA VAL A 110 -0.17 3.84 2.48
C VAL A 110 -1.26 4.38 3.40
N TYR A 111 -0.92 4.61 4.66
CA TYR A 111 -1.84 5.10 5.66
C TYR A 111 -1.22 6.17 6.56
N ASN A 112 -2.09 7.01 7.11
CA ASN A 112 -1.71 8.06 8.04
C ASN A 112 -1.85 7.58 9.49
N GLY A 113 -0.86 7.91 10.32
CA GLY A 113 -0.97 7.81 11.76
C GLY A 113 -1.79 8.97 12.35
N VAL A 114 -2.25 8.79 13.59
CA VAL A 114 -2.98 9.83 14.36
C VAL A 114 -2.14 11.09 14.64
N ASP A 115 -0.83 10.99 14.45
CA ASP A 115 0.18 12.05 14.61
C ASP A 115 0.58 12.70 13.27
N ASP A 116 -0.19 12.48 12.20
CA ASP A 116 0.11 12.89 10.83
C ASP A 116 1.43 12.31 10.27
N SER A 117 1.92 11.23 10.87
CA SER A 117 2.91 10.38 10.21
C SER A 117 2.26 9.70 9.00
N VAL A 118 3.06 9.40 7.98
CA VAL A 118 2.64 8.57 6.85
C VAL A 118 3.49 7.33 6.87
N SER A 119 2.85 6.17 6.82
CA SER A 119 3.48 4.86 6.75
C SER A 119 3.31 4.29 5.36
N VAL A 120 4.40 3.72 4.83
CA VAL A 120 4.39 2.90 3.61
C VAL A 120 4.79 1.49 4.01
N GLN A 121 3.89 0.54 3.83
CA GLN A 121 4.12 -0.88 4.15
C GLN A 121 4.03 -1.73 2.89
N MET A 122 4.99 -2.64 2.72
CA MET A 122 4.98 -3.61 1.63
C MET A 122 4.46 -4.96 2.10
N VAL A 123 3.40 -5.45 1.46
CA VAL A 123 2.82 -6.76 1.67
C VAL A 123 3.25 -7.66 0.52
N ARG A 124 4.04 -8.68 0.83
CA ARG A 124 4.58 -9.61 -0.16
C ARG A 124 3.70 -10.87 -0.25
N PRO A 125 3.64 -11.51 -1.43
CA PRO A 125 3.02 -12.82 -1.54
C PRO A 125 3.84 -13.85 -0.76
N PRO A 126 3.22 -14.89 -0.17
CA PRO A 126 3.96 -16.05 0.29
C PRO A 126 4.60 -16.77 -0.90
N SER A 127 5.71 -17.47 -0.67
CA SER A 127 6.30 -18.34 -1.70
C SER A 127 5.39 -19.52 -2.02
N GLU A 128 5.56 -20.10 -3.22
CA GLU A 128 4.79 -21.29 -3.63
C GLU A 128 5.03 -22.50 -2.71
N ASP A 129 6.24 -22.65 -2.18
CA ASP A 129 6.54 -23.66 -1.15
C ASP A 129 5.75 -23.41 0.13
N ALA A 130 5.63 -22.15 0.57
CA ALA A 130 4.84 -21.78 1.74
C ALA A 130 3.35 -22.02 1.51
N LYS A 131 2.82 -21.69 0.32
CA LYS A 131 1.44 -22.01 -0.07
C LYS A 131 1.21 -23.52 -0.05
N THR A 132 2.10 -24.30 -0.65
CA THR A 132 2.01 -25.78 -0.70
C THR A 132 2.04 -26.38 0.70
N LYS A 133 2.90 -25.89 1.59
CA LYS A 133 2.96 -26.33 2.99
C LYS A 133 1.67 -25.98 3.75
N ASN A 134 1.17 -24.76 3.58
CA ASN A 134 -0.06 -24.31 4.24
C ASN A 134 -1.29 -25.08 3.74
N ALA A 135 -1.37 -25.39 2.45
CA ALA A 135 -2.47 -26.14 1.86
C ALA A 135 -2.68 -27.52 2.50
N LYS A 136 -1.58 -28.18 2.90
CA LYS A 136 -1.61 -29.47 3.61
C LYS A 136 -2.20 -29.38 5.02
N LEU A 137 -2.11 -28.22 5.66
CA LEU A 137 -2.50 -28.03 7.07
C LEU A 137 -3.83 -27.32 7.24
N ARG A 138 -4.21 -26.45 6.28
CA ARG A 138 -5.34 -25.52 6.41
C ARG A 138 -6.28 -25.47 5.21
N GLY A 139 -6.10 -26.35 4.23
CA GLY A 139 -6.89 -26.37 3.00
C GLY A 139 -6.34 -25.46 1.91
N ALA A 140 -6.85 -25.63 0.68
CA ALA A 140 -6.29 -25.00 -0.52
C ALA A 140 -6.47 -23.47 -0.55
N ASP A 141 -7.57 -22.96 0.00
CA ASP A 141 -7.85 -21.52 0.09
C ASP A 141 -7.78 -21.09 1.57
N PRO A 142 -6.79 -20.26 1.97
CA PRO A 142 -6.66 -19.80 3.35
C PRO A 142 -7.70 -18.77 3.76
N PHE A 143 -8.51 -18.27 2.82
CA PHE A 143 -9.53 -17.26 3.07
C PHE A 143 -10.95 -17.80 3.07
N ALA A 144 -11.14 -19.02 2.57
CA ALA A 144 -12.40 -19.72 2.71
C ALA A 144 -12.62 -20.09 4.18
N TYR A 145 -13.58 -19.43 4.83
CA TYR A 145 -14.07 -19.87 6.14
C TYR A 145 -15.06 -21.01 5.94
N GLY A 146 -14.63 -22.23 6.29
CA GLY A 146 -15.45 -23.44 6.22
C GLY A 146 -15.85 -23.84 4.81
N MET A 147 -15.09 -24.71 4.15
CA MET A 147 -15.50 -25.36 2.89
C MET A 147 -14.87 -26.76 2.79
N PRO A 148 -15.61 -27.78 2.34
CA PRO A 148 -16.72 -28.46 3.03
C PRO A 148 -16.31 -29.19 4.32
#